data_AF-A0A174E7I8-F1
#
_entry.id   AF-A0A174E7I8-F1
#
_cell.length_a   1.000
_cell.length_b   1.000
_cell.length_c   1.000
_cell.angle_alpha   90.00
_cell.angle_beta   90.00
_cell.angle_gamma   90.00
#
_symmetry.space_group_name_H-M   'P 1'
#
loop_
_entity.id
_entity.type
_entity.pdbx_description
1 polymer ?
#
loop_
_entity_poly.entity_id
_entity_poly.type
_entity_poly.pdbx_seq_one_letter_code
_entity_poly.pdbx_strand_id
1 'polypeptide(L)'
;MAYTFFPSATTSGGGPFHFFQYEVTVGIISVDGFESRFALACQPKGTCKEEIHRLFTAKHINPRTFSDCTDLDSTMYYRLQNEAEQPKLSTIVSLCVGFSLDTLTGYHLIALAGYTLLPRNTLHRIYAYFIENSQSLTISECNKFLEDMGFHKQGELLGSQQRK
;
A
#
# COMPACT_ATOMS: atom_id res chain seq x y z
N MET A 1 21.39 23.55 -2.13
CA MET A 1 22.87 23.59 -2.11
C MET A 1 23.36 22.17 -2.27
N ALA A 2 24.09 21.89 -3.35
CA ALA A 2 24.63 20.57 -3.66
C ALA A 2 25.90 20.35 -2.83
N TYR A 3 25.99 19.23 -2.11
CA TYR A 3 27.21 18.85 -1.39
C TYR A 3 28.11 18.06 -2.33
N THR A 4 29.17 18.71 -2.79
CA THR A 4 30.29 18.08 -3.48
C THR A 4 31.23 17.47 -2.43
N PHE A 5 31.22 16.15 -2.31
CA PHE A 5 32.20 15.43 -1.50
C PHE A 5 33.43 15.12 -2.38
N PHE A 6 34.55 15.78 -2.12
CA PHE A 6 35.84 15.43 -2.70
C PHE A 6 36.40 14.20 -1.96
N PRO A 7 36.76 13.11 -2.65
CA PRO A 7 37.57 12.08 -2.04
C PRO A 7 39.05 12.50 -2.12
N SER A 8 39.69 12.65 -0.97
CA SER A 8 41.14 12.83 -0.85
C SER A 8 41.84 11.53 -1.26
N ALA A 9 42.62 11.56 -2.35
CA ALA A 9 43.43 10.44 -2.80
C ALA A 9 44.83 10.51 -2.17
N THR A 10 45.12 9.65 -1.19
CA THR A 10 46.49 9.31 -0.82
C THR A 10 47.02 8.27 -1.80
N THR A 11 47.96 8.68 -2.65
CA THR A 11 48.71 7.81 -3.56
C THR A 11 49.96 7.29 -2.84
N SER A 12 50.03 5.99 -2.60
CA SER A 12 51.30 5.28 -2.39
C SER A 12 51.45 4.26 -3.51
N GLY A 13 52.52 4.42 -4.29
CA GLY A 13 52.70 3.76 -5.58
C GLY A 13 52.94 2.25 -5.54
N GLY A 14 52.78 1.64 -6.73
CA GLY A 14 53.39 0.35 -7.07
C GLY A 14 52.47 -0.62 -7.81
N GLY A 15 52.47 -0.55 -9.15
CA GLY A 15 52.14 -1.71 -10.01
C GLY A 15 50.70 -1.79 -10.56
N PRO A 16 50.52 -2.21 -11.83
CA PRO A 16 49.22 -2.24 -12.49
C PRO A 16 48.45 -3.52 -12.11
N PHE A 17 47.13 -3.50 -12.27
CA PHE A 17 46.18 -4.58 -11.91
C PHE A 17 45.70 -4.56 -10.45
N HIS A 18 45.14 -3.42 -10.03
CA HIS A 18 44.08 -3.47 -9.01
C HIS A 18 42.80 -3.99 -9.67
N PHE A 19 42.50 -5.26 -9.42
CA PHE A 19 41.11 -5.70 -9.35
C PHE A 19 40.43 -4.75 -8.35
N PHE A 20 39.59 -3.84 -8.85
CA PHE A 20 38.64 -3.16 -7.98
C PHE A 20 37.74 -4.25 -7.42
N GLN A 21 38.01 -4.72 -6.20
CA GLN A 21 36.95 -5.28 -5.37
C GLN A 21 36.03 -4.11 -5.05
N TYR A 22 35.04 -3.90 -5.93
CA TYR A 22 33.80 -3.27 -5.52
C TYR A 22 33.18 -4.23 -4.49
N GLU A 23 33.40 -3.96 -3.20
CA GLU A 23 32.49 -4.50 -2.19
C GLU A 23 31.14 -3.80 -2.40
N VAL A 24 30.33 -4.38 -3.28
CA VAL A 24 28.89 -4.20 -3.23
C VAL A 24 28.47 -4.87 -1.93
N THR A 25 28.24 -4.09 -0.88
CA THR A 25 27.55 -4.57 0.32
C THR A 25 26.17 -5.05 -0.09
N VAL A 26 26.08 -6.34 -0.41
CA VAL A 26 24.84 -7.08 -0.61
C VAL A 26 24.18 -7.20 0.77
N GLY A 27 23.12 -6.43 1.02
CA GLY A 27 22.47 -6.50 2.33
C GLY A 27 21.15 -5.77 2.50
N ILE A 28 20.38 -5.51 1.43
CA ILE A 28 19.03 -4.93 1.55
C ILE A 28 17.94 -6.00 1.41
N ILE A 29 18.25 -7.14 0.81
CA ILE A 29 17.28 -8.21 0.52
C ILE A 29 17.50 -9.35 1.52
N SER A 30 16.71 -9.38 2.60
CA SER A 30 16.61 -10.53 3.50
C SER A 30 15.40 -11.37 3.12
N VAL A 31 15.55 -12.70 3.10
CA VAL A 31 14.44 -13.64 2.93
C VAL A 31 13.38 -13.40 4.01
N ASP A 32 13.78 -13.14 5.25
CA ASP A 32 12.86 -12.85 6.35
C ASP A 32 12.08 -11.56 6.11
N GLY A 33 12.71 -10.55 5.51
CA GLY A 33 12.08 -9.28 5.15
C GLY A 33 11.12 -9.43 3.96
N PHE A 34 11.45 -10.30 3.00
CA PHE A 34 10.57 -10.68 1.90
C PHE A 34 9.34 -11.43 2.42
N GLU A 35 9.54 -12.51 3.19
CA GLU A 35 8.46 -13.30 3.76
C GLU A 35 7.58 -12.46 4.70
N SER A 36 8.15 -11.61 5.55
CA SER A 36 7.36 -10.73 6.42
C SER A 36 6.50 -9.74 5.65
N ARG A 37 6.96 -9.25 4.48
CA ARG A 37 6.19 -8.32 3.63
C ARG A 37 5.15 -9.05 2.78
N PHE A 38 5.42 -10.27 2.33
CA PHE A 38 4.56 -11.00 1.38
C PHE A 38 3.85 -12.22 1.97
N ALA A 39 3.96 -12.49 3.27
CA ALA A 39 3.31 -13.62 3.95
C ALA A 39 1.81 -13.69 3.67
N LEU A 40 1.14 -12.54 3.55
CA LEU A 40 -0.29 -12.46 3.19
C LEU A 40 -0.54 -12.87 1.74
N ALA A 41 0.28 -12.39 0.80
CA ALA A 41 0.15 -12.68 -0.63
C ALA A 41 0.47 -14.15 -0.99
N CYS A 42 1.31 -14.84 -0.21
CA CYS A 42 1.75 -16.21 -0.49
C CYS A 42 0.74 -17.31 -0.14
N GLN A 43 -0.44 -16.99 0.41
CA GLN A 43 -1.47 -17.99 0.77
C GLN A 43 -2.80 -17.80 0.00
N PRO A 44 -2.90 -18.25 -1.26
CA PRO A 44 -4.07 -18.00 -2.09
C PRO A 44 -5.06 -19.16 -2.03
N LYS A 45 -5.88 -19.23 -0.96
CA LYS A 45 -7.10 -20.04 -0.93
C LYS A 45 -8.14 -19.37 -0.04
N GLY A 46 -8.82 -18.35 -0.57
CA GLY A 46 -9.96 -17.77 0.12
C GLY A 46 -10.70 -16.71 -0.68
N THR A 47 -11.94 -16.44 -0.28
CA THR A 47 -12.75 -15.34 -0.80
C THR A 47 -12.19 -13.97 -0.34
N CYS A 48 -12.57 -12.86 -0.98
CA CYS A 48 -12.19 -11.51 -0.54
C CYS A 48 -12.45 -11.27 0.96
N LYS A 49 -13.59 -11.76 1.44
CA LYS A 49 -13.98 -11.72 2.86
C LYS A 49 -12.98 -12.44 3.77
N GLU A 50 -12.56 -13.64 3.39
CA GLU A 50 -11.59 -14.41 4.17
C GLU A 50 -10.23 -13.71 4.21
N GLU A 51 -9.82 -13.08 3.11
CA GLU A 51 -8.57 -12.33 3.07
C GLU A 51 -8.63 -11.07 3.93
N ILE A 52 -9.74 -10.33 3.90
CA ILE A 52 -9.96 -9.18 4.79
C ILE A 52 -9.96 -9.63 6.26
N HIS A 53 -10.62 -10.75 6.58
CA HIS A 53 -10.62 -11.29 7.94
C HIS A 53 -9.21 -11.70 8.40
N ARG A 54 -8.43 -12.33 7.52
CA ARG A 54 -7.03 -12.70 7.77
C ARG A 54 -6.18 -11.45 8.01
N LEU A 55 -6.34 -10.42 7.18
CA LEU A 55 -5.65 -9.14 7.31
C LEU A 55 -5.95 -8.47 8.65
N PHE A 56 -7.22 -8.42 9.06
CA PHE A 56 -7.61 -7.86 10.35
C PHE A 56 -7.02 -8.66 11.52
N THR A 57 -7.00 -9.99 11.41
CA THR A 57 -6.41 -10.86 12.44
C THR A 57 -4.90 -10.65 12.55
N ALA A 58 -4.19 -10.65 11.41
CA ALA A 58 -2.72 -10.53 11.35
C ALA A 58 -2.22 -9.17 11.83
N LYS A 59 -2.97 -8.09 11.56
CA LYS A 59 -2.63 -6.72 12.00
C LYS A 59 -3.30 -6.33 13.33
N HIS A 60 -3.97 -7.25 14.01
CA HIS A 60 -4.71 -7.01 15.26
C HIS A 60 -5.69 -5.82 15.19
N ILE A 61 -6.41 -5.72 14.07
CA ILE A 61 -7.30 -4.60 13.78
C ILE A 61 -8.63 -4.81 14.51
N ASN A 62 -8.98 -3.85 15.36
CA ASN A 62 -10.29 -3.76 16.00
C ASN A 62 -11.13 -2.64 15.32
N PRO A 63 -12.45 -2.53 15.57
CA PRO A 63 -13.30 -1.54 14.92
C PRO A 63 -12.84 -0.09 15.09
N ARG A 64 -12.19 0.22 16.23
CA ARG A 64 -11.67 1.56 16.52
C ARG A 64 -10.43 1.84 15.66
N THR A 65 -9.43 0.97 15.70
CA THR A 65 -8.23 1.08 14.87
C THR A 65 -8.57 1.06 13.38
N PHE A 66 -9.57 0.29 12.97
CA PHE A 66 -10.10 0.31 11.61
C PHE A 66 -10.59 1.71 11.23
N SER A 67 -11.47 2.31 12.05
CA SER A 67 -11.99 3.65 11.80
C SER A 67 -10.90 4.70 11.82
N ASP A 68 -9.95 4.62 12.75
CA ASP A 68 -8.85 5.58 12.90
C ASP A 68 -7.89 5.55 11.70
N CYS A 69 -7.67 4.38 11.10
CA CYS A 69 -6.73 4.21 9.98
C CYS A 69 -7.37 4.45 8.60
N THR A 70 -8.67 4.16 8.45
CA THR A 70 -9.32 4.13 7.13
C THR A 70 -10.32 5.27 6.92
N ASP A 71 -10.60 6.06 7.96
CA ASP A 71 -11.67 7.07 8.02
C ASP A 71 -13.06 6.52 7.62
N LEU A 72 -13.25 5.20 7.69
CA LEU A 72 -14.53 4.53 7.45
C LEU A 72 -15.29 4.34 8.77
N ASP A 73 -16.62 4.33 8.68
CA ASP A 73 -17.47 4.06 9.84
C ASP A 73 -17.22 2.66 10.43
N SER A 74 -17.24 2.55 11.76
CA SER A 74 -17.05 1.28 12.47
C SER A 74 -18.08 0.20 12.08
N THR A 75 -19.25 0.56 11.57
CA THR A 75 -20.22 -0.40 11.03
C THR A 75 -19.64 -1.11 9.80
N MET A 76 -18.87 -0.40 8.96
CA MET A 76 -18.22 -0.98 7.77
C MET A 76 -17.28 -2.14 8.15
N TYR A 77 -16.61 -2.07 9.29
CA TYR A 77 -15.79 -3.17 9.81
C TYR A 77 -16.62 -4.46 9.94
N TYR A 78 -17.82 -4.38 10.52
CA TYR A 78 -18.70 -5.54 10.67
C TYR A 78 -19.31 -5.98 9.33
N ARG A 79 -19.61 -5.05 8.43
CA ARG A 79 -20.13 -5.36 7.09
C ARG A 79 -19.12 -6.16 6.28
N LEU A 80 -17.86 -5.72 6.26
CA LEU A 80 -16.76 -6.42 5.59
C LEU A 80 -16.54 -7.85 6.09
N GLN A 81 -16.86 -8.12 7.36
CA GLN A 81 -16.74 -9.45 7.95
C GLN A 81 -17.99 -10.32 7.80
N ASN A 82 -19.18 -9.74 7.70
CA ASN A 82 -20.42 -10.50 7.81
C ASN A 82 -21.22 -10.53 6.50
N GLU A 83 -21.18 -9.47 5.70
CA GLU A 83 -21.96 -9.40 4.46
C GLU A 83 -21.38 -10.29 3.37
N ALA A 84 -22.29 -10.83 2.55
CA ALA A 84 -21.94 -11.58 1.33
C ALA A 84 -21.69 -10.64 0.14
N GLU A 85 -22.06 -9.36 0.26
CA GLU A 85 -21.86 -8.36 -0.79
C GLU A 85 -20.38 -7.97 -0.88
N GLN A 86 -19.88 -7.84 -2.10
CA GLN A 86 -18.49 -7.45 -2.33
C GLN A 86 -18.28 -5.97 -1.97
N PRO A 87 -17.20 -5.64 -1.26
CA PRO A 87 -16.91 -4.25 -0.92
C PRO A 87 -16.62 -3.44 -2.18
N LYS A 88 -17.02 -2.16 -2.17
CA LYS A 88 -16.72 -1.26 -3.29
C LYS A 88 -15.21 -1.10 -3.47
N LEU A 89 -14.79 -0.83 -4.70
CA LEU A 89 -13.38 -0.58 -5.02
C LEU A 89 -12.76 0.54 -4.17
N SER A 90 -13.48 1.65 -3.94
CA SER A 90 -13.00 2.73 -3.08
C SER A 90 -12.75 2.25 -1.65
N THR A 91 -13.62 1.40 -1.10
CA THR A 91 -13.42 0.78 0.22
C THR A 91 -12.13 -0.04 0.25
N ILE A 92 -11.87 -0.86 -0.78
CA ILE A 92 -10.65 -1.68 -0.85
C ILE A 92 -9.41 -0.80 -0.90
N VAL A 93 -9.43 0.27 -1.70
CA VAL A 93 -8.32 1.22 -1.79
C VAL A 93 -8.10 1.93 -0.45
N SER A 94 -9.16 2.30 0.28
CA SER A 94 -9.06 2.81 1.65
C SER A 94 -8.37 1.83 2.59
N LEU A 95 -8.67 0.52 2.51
CA LEU A 95 -7.97 -0.50 3.31
C LEU A 95 -6.49 -0.58 2.93
N CYS A 96 -6.17 -0.49 1.64
CA CYS A 96 -4.79 -0.55 1.15
C CYS A 96 -3.95 0.61 1.69
N VAL A 97 -4.48 1.84 1.62
CA VAL A 97 -3.81 3.04 2.11
C VAL A 97 -3.78 3.05 3.63
N GLY A 98 -4.94 2.85 4.28
CA GLY A 98 -5.07 2.96 5.74
C GLY A 98 -4.23 1.95 6.52
N PHE A 99 -3.99 0.76 5.97
CA PHE A 99 -3.14 -0.26 6.60
C PHE A 99 -1.74 -0.37 5.98
N SER A 100 -1.41 0.56 5.08
CA SER A 100 -0.16 0.62 4.34
C SER A 100 0.24 -0.74 3.75
N LEU A 101 -0.72 -1.36 3.06
CA LEU A 101 -0.53 -2.67 2.43
C LEU A 101 0.46 -2.54 1.29
N ASP A 102 1.30 -3.55 1.11
CA ASP A 102 2.17 -3.61 -0.05
C ASP A 102 1.35 -3.73 -1.34
N THR A 103 1.99 -3.34 -2.45
CA THR A 103 1.36 -3.29 -3.76
C THR A 103 0.77 -4.64 -4.18
N LEU A 104 1.48 -5.74 -3.93
CA LEU A 104 1.02 -7.08 -4.32
C LEU A 104 -0.24 -7.48 -3.55
N THR A 105 -0.25 -7.27 -2.23
CA THR A 105 -1.43 -7.54 -1.38
C THR A 105 -2.62 -6.65 -1.79
N GLY A 106 -2.38 -5.37 -2.10
CA GLY A 106 -3.44 -4.46 -2.55
C GLY A 106 -4.09 -4.90 -3.86
N TYR A 107 -3.30 -5.24 -4.88
CA TYR A 107 -3.83 -5.78 -6.13
C TYR A 107 -4.51 -7.13 -5.96
N HIS A 108 -4.00 -7.98 -5.07
CA HIS A 108 -4.62 -9.26 -4.76
C HIS A 108 -6.04 -9.07 -4.18
N LEU A 109 -6.21 -8.15 -3.22
CA LEU A 109 -7.52 -7.82 -2.64
C LEU A 109 -8.50 -7.27 -3.69
N ILE A 110 -8.02 -6.40 -4.59
CA ILE A 110 -8.83 -5.87 -5.71
C ILE A 110 -9.33 -7.02 -6.60
N ALA A 111 -8.45 -7.94 -6.96
CA ALA A 111 -8.79 -9.09 -7.81
C ALA A 111 -9.78 -10.04 -7.12
N LEU A 112 -9.59 -10.32 -5.82
CA LEU A 112 -10.51 -11.15 -5.03
C LEU A 112 -11.89 -10.53 -4.91
N ALA A 113 -11.98 -9.21 -4.88
CA ALA A 113 -13.24 -8.46 -4.90
C ALA A 113 -13.82 -8.28 -6.31
N GLY A 114 -13.30 -8.98 -7.33
CA GLY A 114 -13.85 -8.96 -8.69
C GLY A 114 -13.57 -7.68 -9.48
N TYR A 115 -12.67 -6.82 -9.01
CA TYR A 115 -12.31 -5.59 -9.70
C TYR A 115 -11.01 -5.73 -10.50
N THR A 116 -10.83 -4.84 -11.46
CA THR A 116 -9.57 -4.68 -12.19
C THR A 116 -9.34 -3.21 -12.47
N LEU A 117 -8.14 -2.71 -12.18
CA LEU A 117 -7.77 -1.33 -12.49
C LEU A 117 -7.50 -1.20 -13.99
N LEU A 118 -8.20 -0.27 -14.65
CA LEU A 118 -8.18 -0.11 -16.10
C LEU A 118 -7.33 1.12 -16.43
N PRO A 119 -6.25 0.99 -17.24
CA PRO A 119 -5.34 2.10 -17.52
C PRO A 119 -6.01 3.31 -18.20
N ARG A 120 -7.12 3.08 -18.92
CA ARG A 120 -7.88 4.14 -19.60
C ARG A 120 -8.74 4.97 -18.65
N ASN A 121 -9.04 4.47 -17.46
CA ASN A 121 -9.83 5.19 -16.47
C ASN A 121 -8.89 6.02 -15.57
N THR A 122 -9.07 7.34 -15.55
CA THR A 122 -8.27 8.25 -14.71
C THR A 122 -8.38 7.90 -13.23
N LEU A 123 -9.57 7.59 -12.72
CA LEU A 123 -9.75 7.20 -11.32
C LEU A 123 -8.96 5.92 -10.99
N HIS A 124 -9.00 4.91 -11.88
CA HIS A 124 -8.30 3.66 -11.64
C HIS A 124 -6.78 3.86 -11.61
N ARG A 125 -6.26 4.81 -12.39
CA ARG A 125 -4.83 5.21 -12.33
C ARG A 125 -4.50 5.91 -11.02
N ILE A 126 -5.39 6.76 -10.51
CA ILE A 126 -5.22 7.40 -9.20
C ILE A 126 -5.19 6.34 -8.10
N TYR A 127 -6.10 5.37 -8.13
CA TYR A 127 -6.11 4.26 -7.17
C TYR A 127 -4.86 3.39 -7.25
N ALA A 128 -4.36 3.11 -8.45
CA ALA A 128 -3.07 2.41 -8.61
C ALA A 128 -1.93 3.20 -7.96
N TYR A 129 -1.87 4.51 -8.20
CA TYR A 129 -0.88 5.39 -7.59
C TYR A 129 -0.95 5.39 -6.05
N PHE A 130 -2.16 5.38 -5.48
CA PHE A 130 -2.35 5.29 -4.02
C PHE A 130 -1.87 3.96 -3.45
N ILE A 131 -2.08 2.84 -4.15
CA ILE A 131 -1.65 1.51 -3.72
C ILE A 131 -0.13 1.37 -3.81
N GLU A 132 0.49 1.92 -4.85
CA GLU A 132 1.96 1.93 -5.01
C GLU A 132 2.65 2.78 -3.93
N ASN A 133 1.98 3.83 -3.45
CA ASN A 133 2.53 4.78 -2.47
C ASN A 133 1.84 4.70 -1.09
N SER A 134 1.21 3.57 -0.78
CA SER A 134 0.37 3.38 0.43
C SER A 134 1.12 3.60 1.75
N GLN A 135 2.45 3.45 1.76
CA GLN A 135 3.29 3.66 2.94
C GLN A 135 3.60 5.14 3.20
N SER A 136 3.43 6.00 2.20
CA SER A 136 3.79 7.42 2.26
C SER A 136 2.57 8.35 2.22
N LEU A 137 1.35 7.79 2.11
CA LEU A 137 0.13 8.55 1.94
C LEU A 137 -0.86 8.25 3.06
N THR A 138 -1.55 9.28 3.52
CA THR A 138 -2.69 9.18 4.42
C THR A 138 -4.01 9.26 3.65
N ILE A 139 -5.11 8.78 4.25
CA ILE A 139 -6.45 8.87 3.64
C ILE A 139 -6.84 10.32 3.35
N SER A 140 -6.51 11.25 4.25
CA SER A 140 -6.75 12.68 4.07
C SER A 140 -6.02 13.25 2.84
N GLU A 141 -4.76 12.89 2.62
CA GLU A 141 -3.99 13.34 1.45
C GLU A 141 -4.56 12.76 0.15
N CYS A 142 -4.94 11.47 0.16
CA CYS A 142 -5.59 10.84 -0.98
C CYS A 142 -6.93 11.51 -1.32
N ASN A 143 -7.74 11.84 -0.32
CA ASN A 143 -9.00 12.56 -0.51
C ASN A 143 -8.79 13.96 -1.07
N LYS A 144 -7.83 14.72 -0.52
CA LYS A 144 -7.48 16.03 -1.05
C LYS A 144 -7.05 15.95 -2.52
N PHE A 145 -6.25 14.94 -2.87
CA PHE A 145 -5.85 14.71 -4.27
C PHE A 145 -7.05 14.36 -5.17
N LEU A 146 -8.00 13.55 -4.69
CA LEU A 146 -9.24 13.26 -5.43
C LEU A 146 -10.11 14.51 -5.60
N GLU A 147 -10.18 15.38 -4.59
CA GLU A 147 -10.90 16.66 -4.65
C GLU A 147 -10.27 17.59 -5.69
N ASP A 148 -8.95 17.77 -5.67
CA ASP A 148 -8.19 18.58 -6.61
C ASP A 148 -8.35 18.09 -8.07
N MET A 149 -8.55 16.78 -8.25
CA MET A 149 -8.81 16.15 -9.54
C MET A 149 -10.31 16.16 -9.95
N GLY A 150 -11.19 16.69 -9.10
CA GLY A 150 -12.62 16.88 -9.39
C GLY A 150 -13.55 15.72 -9.04
N PHE A 151 -13.08 14.69 -8.34
CA PHE A 151 -13.85 13.48 -8.01
C PHE A 151 -14.76 13.62 -6.76
N HIS A 152 -14.76 14.78 -6.10
CA HIS A 152 -15.53 15.04 -4.88
C HIS A 152 -17.06 14.88 -5.02
N LYS A 153 -17.62 15.06 -6.23
CA LYS A 153 -19.08 15.01 -6.45
C LYS A 153 -19.64 13.61 -6.70
N GLN A 154 -18.79 12.61 -6.89
CA GLN A 154 -19.21 11.28 -7.38
C GLN A 154 -19.30 10.22 -6.27
N GLY A 155 -19.06 10.59 -5.00
CA GLY A 155 -19.04 9.62 -3.90
C GLY A 155 -17.84 8.66 -3.99
N GLU A 156 -16.78 9.08 -4.66
CA GLU A 156 -15.55 8.30 -4.90
C GLU A 156 -14.44 8.60 -3.89
N LEU A 157 -14.72 9.46 -2.90
CA LEU A 157 -13.80 9.72 -1.81
C LEU A 157 -13.54 8.43 -1.02
N LEU A 158 -12.28 8.27 -0.60
CA LEU A 158 -11.83 7.19 0.26
C LEU A 158 -12.24 7.53 1.69
N GLY A 159 -12.94 6.65 2.41
CA GLY A 159 -13.18 6.85 3.84
C GLY A 159 -13.68 8.24 4.20
N SER A 160 -14.94 8.54 3.91
CA SER A 160 -15.57 9.74 4.44
C SER A 160 -16.46 9.34 5.61
N GLN A 161 -15.99 9.49 6.85
CA GLN A 161 -16.93 9.78 7.91
C GLN A 161 -17.67 11.05 7.49
N GLN A 162 -18.86 10.91 6.92
CA GLN A 162 -19.79 12.01 6.87
C GLN A 162 -20.12 12.32 8.32
N ARG A 163 -19.34 13.22 8.93
CA ARG A 163 -19.73 13.93 10.15
C ARG A 163 -21.09 14.55 9.82
N LYS A 164 -22.15 13.89 10.27
CA LYS A 164 -23.44 14.55 10.48
C LYS A 164 -23.31 15.46 11.68
#